data_AF-A0A914YPS2-F1
#
_entry.id   AF-A0A914YPS2-F1
#
_cell.length_a   1.000
_cell.length_b   1.000
_cell.length_c   1.000
_cell.angle_alpha   90.00
_cell.angle_beta   90.00
_cell.angle_gamma   90.00
#
_symmetry.space_group_name_H-M   'P 1'
#
loop_
_entity.id
_entity.type
_entity.pdbx_description
1 polymer ?
#
loop_
_entity_poly.entity_id
_entity_poly.type
_entity_poly.pdbx_seq_one_letter_code
_entity_poly.pdbx_strand_id
1 'polypeptide(L)'
;MSWVTAGCGYPGSILNQPWPLTIPGNKPPIKPWPIPAAGNPTMRVLHLTDIHVDRKYSVGSEADCAKGAIETYNFCCRSQNSSSSAIKMPAGKYGTPARCDIPFIMFEETIKWISTHEPNLDYIIITGDFESHDIWSNQQDTTRVNLFNITDTIYLYFPNTPVFQTTGNHEGVPMDAFAPHSISDYDNRGPQWLYTIFNQTWTKWLPTSVQQTIM
;
A
#
# COMPACT_ATOMS: atom_id res chain seq x y z
N MET A 1 -42.37 25.96 8.90
CA MET A 1 -41.15 25.99 9.72
C MET A 1 -39.97 26.23 8.80
N SER A 2 -39.67 27.51 8.58
CA SER A 2 -38.48 28.00 7.89
C SER A 2 -37.71 28.82 8.92
N TRP A 3 -36.40 28.99 8.71
CA TRP A 3 -35.51 29.92 9.43
C TRP A 3 -34.77 29.38 10.68
N VAL A 4 -33.66 28.66 10.49
CA VAL A 4 -32.52 28.65 11.45
C VAL A 4 -31.12 28.69 10.78
N THR A 5 -30.98 28.69 9.45
CA THR A 5 -29.66 28.55 8.80
C THR A 5 -29.07 29.82 8.17
N ALA A 6 -29.78 30.94 8.17
CA ALA A 6 -29.23 32.19 7.64
C ALA A 6 -28.16 32.75 8.60
N GLY A 7 -26.88 32.61 8.24
CA GLY A 7 -25.74 33.13 9.01
C GLY A 7 -24.86 32.08 9.71
N CYS A 8 -25.23 30.79 9.67
CA CYS A 8 -24.46 29.70 10.31
C CYS A 8 -23.52 28.94 9.36
N GLY A 9 -23.31 29.44 8.13
CA GLY A 9 -22.52 28.76 7.10
C GLY A 9 -23.29 27.65 6.38
N TYR A 10 -22.63 27.00 5.42
CA TYR A 10 -23.19 25.88 4.67
C TYR A 10 -23.00 24.58 5.46
N PRO A 11 -24.07 23.89 5.90
CA PRO A 11 -23.97 22.71 6.76
C PRO A 11 -23.74 21.40 5.98
N GLY A 12 -23.62 21.44 4.65
CA GLY A 12 -23.48 20.23 3.85
C GLY A 12 -22.08 19.64 3.95
N SER A 13 -22.02 18.31 4.08
CA SER A 13 -20.76 17.57 4.02
C SER A 13 -20.04 17.86 2.70
N ILE A 14 -18.74 18.18 2.79
CA ILE A 14 -17.86 18.31 1.63
C ILE A 14 -17.86 17.03 0.76
N LEU A 15 -18.12 15.86 1.35
CA LEU A 15 -18.20 14.58 0.64
C LEU A 15 -19.40 14.52 -0.32
N ASN A 16 -20.42 15.33 -0.09
CA ASN A 16 -21.65 15.36 -0.87
C ASN A 16 -21.75 16.61 -1.77
N GLN A 17 -20.66 17.39 -1.89
CA GLN A 17 -20.60 18.54 -2.79
C GLN A 17 -20.10 18.12 -4.17
N PRO A 18 -20.85 18.35 -5.26
CA PRO A 18 -20.33 18.15 -6.61
C PRO A 18 -19.25 19.20 -6.89
N TRP A 19 -18.07 18.76 -7.28
CA TRP A 19 -16.96 19.61 -7.72
C TRP A 19 -16.75 19.44 -9.22
N PRO A 20 -17.15 20.40 -10.07
CA PRO A 20 -17.01 20.25 -11.51
C PRO A 20 -15.55 20.38 -11.93
N LEU A 21 -15.09 19.47 -12.81
CA LEU A 21 -13.80 19.57 -13.47
C LEU A 21 -14.01 20.03 -14.91
N THR A 22 -13.34 21.11 -15.30
CA THR A 22 -13.38 21.61 -16.69
C THR A 22 -12.57 20.67 -17.59
N ILE A 23 -13.26 19.95 -18.47
CA ILE A 23 -12.62 19.13 -19.50
C ILE A 23 -12.24 20.02 -20.68
N PRO A 24 -10.97 20.04 -21.11
CA PRO A 24 -10.57 20.75 -22.33
C PRO A 24 -11.38 20.29 -23.55
N GLY A 25 -11.67 21.22 -24.48
CA GLY A 25 -12.40 20.92 -25.71
C GLY A 25 -11.59 20.08 -26.71
N ASN A 26 -12.06 20.02 -27.96
CA ASN A 26 -11.41 19.29 -29.07
C ASN A 26 -11.26 17.78 -28.85
N LYS A 27 -12.30 17.14 -28.28
CA LYS A 27 -12.36 15.68 -28.16
C LYS A 27 -12.18 15.05 -29.56
N PRO A 28 -11.15 14.23 -29.79
CA PRO A 28 -10.95 13.59 -31.08
C PRO A 28 -12.07 12.57 -31.37
N PRO A 29 -12.30 12.22 -32.64
CA PRO A 29 -13.20 11.13 -32.99
C PRO A 29 -12.80 9.83 -32.27
N ILE A 30 -13.80 9.10 -31.76
CA ILE A 30 -13.58 7.82 -31.10
C ILE A 30 -13.05 6.84 -32.14
N LYS A 31 -11.88 6.26 -31.86
CA LYS A 31 -11.29 5.19 -32.66
C LYS A 31 -11.24 3.91 -31.81
N PRO A 32 -11.66 2.76 -32.33
CA PRO A 32 -11.50 1.50 -31.62
C PRO A 32 -10.02 1.16 -31.44
N TRP A 33 -9.71 0.43 -30.37
CA TRP A 33 -8.36 -0.09 -30.17
C TRP A 33 -8.01 -1.08 -31.31
N PRO A 34 -6.82 -0.93 -31.93
CA PRO A 34 -6.41 -1.85 -32.99
C PRO A 34 -6.18 -3.24 -32.41
N ILE A 35 -6.56 -4.28 -33.16
CA ILE A 35 -6.20 -5.66 -32.84
C ILE A 35 -4.71 -5.84 -33.17
N PRO A 36 -3.86 -6.24 -32.21
CA PRO A 36 -2.46 -6.50 -32.50
C PRO A 36 -2.32 -7.60 -33.56
N ALA A 37 -1.43 -7.41 -34.52
CA ALA A 37 -1.13 -8.43 -35.51
C ALA A 37 -0.43 -9.63 -34.84
N ALA A 38 -0.66 -10.83 -35.40
CA ALA A 38 0.04 -12.03 -34.93
C ALA A 38 1.56 -11.85 -35.11
N GLY A 39 2.33 -12.19 -34.08
CA GLY A 39 3.78 -12.05 -34.07
C GLY A 39 4.31 -10.70 -33.61
N ASN A 40 3.43 -9.73 -33.27
CA ASN A 40 3.88 -8.51 -32.60
C ASN A 40 4.59 -8.83 -31.27
N PRO A 41 5.65 -8.08 -30.91
CA PRO A 41 6.29 -8.23 -29.62
C PRO A 41 5.28 -7.95 -28.50
N THR A 42 5.38 -8.72 -27.42
CA THR A 42 4.58 -8.55 -26.21
C THR A 42 5.45 -8.06 -25.07
N MET A 43 4.85 -7.31 -24.14
CA MET A 43 5.49 -6.96 -22.88
C MET A 43 5.04 -7.93 -21.79
N ARG A 44 5.95 -8.27 -20.88
CA ARG A 44 5.68 -9.04 -19.66
C ARG A 44 5.77 -8.10 -18.48
N VAL A 45 4.64 -7.92 -17.80
CA VAL A 45 4.49 -6.98 -16.69
C VAL A 45 4.11 -7.76 -15.45
N LEU A 46 4.92 -7.62 -14.39
CA LEU A 46 4.54 -8.11 -13.07
C LEU A 46 3.72 -7.04 -12.36
N HIS A 47 2.59 -7.43 -11.78
CA HIS A 47 1.77 -6.55 -10.94
C HIS A 47 1.71 -7.13 -9.53
N LEU A 48 2.23 -6.39 -8.56
CA LEU A 48 2.14 -6.68 -7.14
C LEU A 48 1.22 -5.66 -6.46
N THR A 49 0.46 -6.10 -5.47
CA THR A 49 -0.47 -5.25 -4.71
C THR A 49 -0.69 -5.87 -3.34
N ASP A 50 -1.13 -5.07 -2.36
CA ASP A 50 -1.60 -5.54 -1.05
C ASP A 50 -0.58 -6.50 -0.40
N ILE A 51 0.70 -6.07 -0.41
CA ILE A 51 1.82 -6.89 0.05
C ILE A 51 1.70 -7.23 1.53
N HIS A 52 1.18 -6.30 2.34
CA HIS A 52 0.89 -6.41 3.77
C HIS A 52 1.87 -7.33 4.51
N VAL A 53 3.08 -6.82 4.77
CA VAL A 53 4.08 -7.58 5.52
C VAL A 53 3.91 -7.30 7.01
N ASP A 54 3.65 -8.37 7.77
CA ASP A 54 3.67 -8.33 9.22
C ASP A 54 5.08 -8.63 9.76
N ARG A 55 5.75 -7.58 10.23
CA ARG A 55 7.09 -7.68 10.85
C ARG A 55 7.10 -8.32 12.24
N LYS A 56 5.94 -8.50 12.86
CA LYS A 56 5.75 -9.16 14.15
C LYS A 56 5.11 -10.55 14.01
N TYR A 57 4.91 -11.03 12.78
CA TYR A 57 4.42 -12.38 12.53
C TYR A 57 5.34 -13.41 13.23
N SER A 58 4.74 -14.33 13.97
CA SER A 58 5.44 -15.28 14.81
C SER A 58 4.96 -16.70 14.50
N VAL A 59 5.84 -17.50 13.90
CA VAL A 59 5.54 -18.90 13.54
C VAL A 59 5.15 -19.69 14.80
N GLY A 60 4.09 -20.48 14.70
CA GLY A 60 3.55 -21.28 15.78
C GLY A 60 2.62 -20.52 16.73
N SER A 61 2.49 -19.19 16.64
CA SER A 61 1.53 -18.43 17.45
C SER A 61 0.07 -18.73 17.05
N GLU A 62 -0.89 -18.29 17.86
CA GLU A 62 -2.32 -18.51 17.57
C GLU A 62 -2.76 -17.69 16.34
N ALA A 63 -3.26 -18.39 15.32
CA ALA A 63 -3.82 -17.81 14.11
C ALA A 63 -5.34 -17.59 14.22
N ASP A 64 -6.03 -18.34 15.08
CA ASP A 64 -7.46 -18.15 15.38
C ASP A 64 -7.65 -17.44 16.73
N CYS A 65 -7.21 -16.18 16.78
CA CYS A 65 -7.20 -15.38 17.99
C CYS A 65 -8.51 -14.61 18.25
N ALA A 66 -9.57 -14.89 17.48
CA ALA A 66 -10.84 -14.17 17.57
C ALA A 66 -11.46 -14.28 18.97
N LYS A 67 -11.74 -13.14 19.61
CA LYS A 67 -12.43 -13.08 20.91
C LYS A 67 -13.76 -12.32 20.77
N GLY A 68 -14.85 -13.06 20.54
CA GLY A 68 -16.22 -12.53 20.67
C GLY A 68 -16.68 -11.57 19.57
N ALA A 69 -17.83 -10.92 19.82
CA ALA A 69 -18.70 -10.28 18.82
C ALA A 69 -18.19 -8.98 18.16
N ILE A 70 -17.01 -8.46 18.54
CA ILE A 70 -16.37 -7.35 17.82
C ILE A 70 -15.29 -7.96 16.92
N GLU A 71 -15.76 -8.59 15.85
CA GLU A 71 -14.92 -9.31 14.92
C GLU A 71 -14.04 -8.40 14.04
N THR A 72 -14.27 -7.09 14.03
CA THR A 72 -13.71 -6.19 13.00
C THR A 72 -12.23 -5.82 13.18
N TYR A 73 -11.58 -6.16 14.30
CA TYR A 73 -10.17 -5.79 14.56
C TYR A 73 -9.29 -6.96 15.03
N ASN A 74 -9.70 -8.20 14.78
CA ASN A 74 -8.87 -9.36 15.13
C ASN A 74 -7.70 -9.47 14.14
N PHE A 75 -6.48 -9.25 14.62
CA PHE A 75 -5.24 -9.49 13.89
C PHE A 75 -4.36 -10.46 14.68
N CYS A 76 -4.09 -11.61 14.08
CA CYS A 76 -3.53 -12.79 14.73
C CYS A 76 -2.11 -13.11 14.24
N CYS A 77 -1.63 -14.33 14.48
CA CYS A 77 -0.30 -14.81 14.07
C CYS A 77 0.88 -14.01 14.65
N ARG A 78 0.70 -13.40 15.82
CA ARG A 78 1.76 -12.70 16.56
C ARG A 78 1.90 -13.29 17.96
N SER A 79 3.10 -13.18 18.53
CA SER A 79 3.33 -13.55 19.93
C SER A 79 2.53 -12.61 20.86
N GLN A 80 1.56 -13.15 21.60
CA GLN A 80 0.85 -12.37 22.62
C GLN A 80 1.63 -12.40 23.94
N ASN A 81 2.00 -11.24 24.46
CA ASN A 81 2.77 -11.11 25.71
C ASN A 81 2.01 -11.56 26.97
N SER A 82 0.70 -11.83 26.89
CA SER A 82 -0.14 -11.99 28.10
C SER A 82 -1.24 -13.05 28.02
N SER A 83 -1.29 -13.92 27.00
CA SER A 83 -2.37 -14.89 26.86
C SER A 83 -1.87 -16.33 27.02
N SER A 84 -2.19 -16.91 28.17
CA SER A 84 -2.12 -18.36 28.47
C SER A 84 -3.12 -19.21 27.68
N SER A 85 -3.70 -18.69 26.59
CA SER A 85 -4.65 -19.42 25.75
C SER A 85 -3.90 -20.49 24.95
N ALA A 86 -4.40 -21.72 25.02
CA ALA A 86 -3.90 -22.84 24.24
C ALA A 86 -3.95 -22.50 22.75
N ILE A 87 -2.85 -22.82 22.05
CA ILE A 87 -2.73 -22.66 20.60
C ILE A 87 -3.60 -23.73 19.92
N LYS A 88 -4.68 -23.30 19.28
CA LYS A 88 -5.61 -24.13 18.52
C LYS A 88 -5.19 -24.24 17.06
N MET A 89 -4.80 -23.11 16.45
CA MET A 89 -4.34 -23.04 15.08
C MET A 89 -2.93 -22.40 15.04
N PRO A 90 -1.85 -23.20 14.99
CA PRO A 90 -0.50 -22.65 14.94
C PRO A 90 -0.24 -21.94 13.60
N ALA A 91 0.31 -20.73 13.67
CA ALA A 91 0.72 -19.94 12.52
C ALA A 91 1.83 -20.64 11.71
N GLY A 92 1.65 -20.76 10.40
CA GLY A 92 2.58 -21.44 9.50
C GLY A 92 3.81 -20.60 9.19
N LYS A 93 4.87 -21.23 8.69
CA LYS A 93 6.14 -20.57 8.34
C LYS A 93 5.98 -19.48 7.26
N TYR A 94 5.13 -19.74 6.27
CA TYR A 94 4.94 -18.88 5.09
C TYR A 94 3.60 -18.11 5.11
N GLY A 95 2.93 -18.06 6.26
CA GLY A 95 1.57 -17.54 6.40
C GLY A 95 0.57 -18.62 6.81
N THR A 96 -0.62 -18.17 7.20
CA THR A 96 -1.76 -19.01 7.55
C THR A 96 -3.04 -18.40 6.97
N PRO A 97 -3.96 -19.20 6.40
CA PRO A 97 -5.26 -18.71 5.93
C PRO A 97 -6.19 -18.38 7.12
N ALA A 98 -5.85 -17.33 7.85
CA ALA A 98 -6.59 -16.79 8.99
C ALA A 98 -6.52 -15.25 8.94
N ARG A 99 -6.91 -14.56 10.01
CA ARG A 99 -6.82 -13.09 10.09
C ARG A 99 -5.39 -12.64 10.41
N CYS A 100 -4.49 -12.93 9.49
CA CYS A 100 -3.07 -12.66 9.57
C CYS A 100 -2.59 -12.11 8.24
N ASP A 101 -1.63 -11.21 8.29
CA ASP A 101 -0.86 -10.81 7.13
C ASP A 101 0.36 -11.72 6.94
N ILE A 102 1.13 -11.52 5.86
CA ILE A 102 2.22 -12.43 5.52
C ILE A 102 3.49 -12.13 6.33
N PRO A 103 4.25 -13.16 6.74
CA PRO A 103 5.58 -12.94 7.28
C PRO A 103 6.54 -12.48 6.18
N PHE A 104 7.57 -11.71 6.55
CA PHE A 104 8.58 -11.22 5.59
C PHE A 104 9.22 -12.33 4.73
N ILE A 105 9.39 -13.54 5.29
CA ILE A 105 9.94 -14.68 4.54
C ILE A 105 9.05 -15.10 3.35
N MET A 106 7.72 -14.99 3.48
CA MET A 106 6.82 -15.29 2.37
C MET A 106 6.99 -14.27 1.24
N PHE A 107 7.06 -12.99 1.59
CA PHE A 107 7.34 -11.93 0.64
C PHE A 107 8.70 -12.12 -0.06
N GLU A 108 9.78 -12.31 0.69
CA GLU A 108 11.13 -12.47 0.13
C GLU A 108 11.24 -13.69 -0.79
N GLU A 109 10.75 -14.86 -0.37
CA GLU A 109 10.79 -16.08 -1.19
C GLU A 109 9.92 -15.95 -2.45
N THR A 110 8.81 -15.21 -2.39
CA THR A 110 7.99 -14.91 -3.56
C THR A 110 8.77 -14.07 -4.57
N ILE A 111 9.37 -12.96 -4.15
CA ILE A 111 10.16 -12.08 -5.03
C ILE A 111 11.35 -12.84 -5.65
N LYS A 112 12.06 -13.63 -4.84
CA LYS A 112 13.16 -14.49 -5.30
C LYS A 112 12.71 -15.55 -6.30
N TRP A 113 11.56 -16.18 -6.06
CA TRP A 113 11.02 -17.18 -6.97
C TRP A 113 10.68 -16.54 -8.32
N ILE A 114 10.03 -15.37 -8.32
CA ILE A 114 9.69 -14.66 -9.54
C ILE A 114 10.98 -14.27 -10.30
N SER A 115 12.00 -13.73 -9.62
CA SER A 115 13.24 -13.32 -10.31
C SER A 115 13.98 -14.48 -10.98
N THR A 116 13.78 -15.70 -10.50
CA THR A 116 14.42 -16.91 -11.05
C THR A 116 13.59 -17.59 -12.14
N HIS A 117 12.26 -17.49 -12.10
CA HIS A 117 11.35 -18.16 -13.04
C HIS A 117 10.80 -17.22 -14.12
N GLU A 118 10.82 -15.91 -13.88
CA GLU A 118 10.32 -14.86 -14.75
C GLU A 118 11.42 -13.81 -15.04
N PRO A 119 12.57 -14.20 -15.64
CA PRO A 119 13.71 -13.29 -15.81
C PRO A 119 13.49 -12.20 -16.87
N ASN A 120 12.46 -12.33 -17.71
CA ASN A 120 12.22 -11.46 -18.87
C ASN A 120 11.07 -10.48 -18.62
N LEU A 121 11.00 -9.88 -17.43
CA LEU A 121 10.03 -8.82 -17.14
C LEU A 121 10.51 -7.49 -17.71
N ASP A 122 9.65 -6.82 -18.46
CA ASP A 122 9.94 -5.49 -19.00
C ASP A 122 9.86 -4.42 -17.91
N TYR A 123 8.89 -4.54 -17.01
CA TYR A 123 8.75 -3.69 -15.82
C TYR A 123 7.82 -4.32 -14.78
N ILE A 124 7.82 -3.73 -13.58
CA ILE A 124 6.98 -4.12 -12.45
C ILE A 124 6.08 -2.95 -12.07
N ILE A 125 4.81 -3.22 -11.79
CA ILE A 125 3.87 -2.29 -11.16
C ILE A 125 3.64 -2.77 -9.72
N ILE A 126 3.72 -1.85 -8.75
CA ILE A 126 3.37 -2.12 -7.36
C ILE A 126 2.34 -1.10 -6.89
N THR A 127 1.16 -1.56 -6.47
CA THR A 127 0.05 -0.66 -6.13
C THR A 127 -0.12 -0.37 -4.62
N GLY A 128 0.95 -0.48 -3.84
CA GLY A 128 0.98 -0.07 -2.43
C GLY A 128 0.52 -1.14 -1.43
N ASP A 129 0.11 -0.69 -0.25
CA ASP A 129 -0.32 -1.51 0.89
C ASP A 129 0.76 -2.51 1.34
N PHE A 130 1.88 -1.95 1.75
CA PHE A 130 3.06 -2.63 2.27
C PHE A 130 2.95 -2.95 3.78
N GLU A 131 2.28 -2.07 4.53
CA GLU A 131 2.13 -2.17 5.98
C GLU A 131 1.05 -3.18 6.36
N SER A 132 1.23 -3.90 7.46
CA SER A 132 0.21 -4.82 7.99
C SER A 132 -1.01 -4.10 8.59
N HIS A 133 -2.07 -4.87 8.83
CA HIS A 133 -3.35 -4.45 9.39
C HIS A 133 -3.34 -4.17 10.90
N ASP A 134 -2.18 -4.12 11.55
CA ASP A 134 -2.04 -3.72 12.95
C ASP A 134 -1.98 -2.21 13.16
N ILE A 135 -2.92 -1.53 12.52
CA ILE A 135 -3.00 -0.07 12.37
C ILE A 135 -2.91 0.70 13.70
N TRP A 136 -3.27 0.07 14.82
CA TRP A 136 -3.18 0.64 16.16
C TRP A 136 -1.75 0.74 16.69
N SER A 137 -0.78 0.08 16.06
CA SER A 137 0.62 0.07 16.48
C SER A 137 1.60 0.56 15.43
N ASN A 138 1.10 1.04 14.29
CA ASN A 138 1.92 1.64 13.23
C ASN A 138 2.50 2.97 13.69
N GLN A 139 3.78 3.19 13.40
CA GLN A 139 4.52 4.41 13.68
C GLN A 139 5.32 4.79 12.43
N GLN A 140 5.61 6.08 12.24
CA GLN A 140 6.37 6.56 11.07
C GLN A 140 7.70 5.82 10.92
N ASP A 141 8.41 5.57 12.03
CA ASP A 141 9.69 4.85 12.02
C ASP A 141 9.54 3.38 11.61
N THR A 142 8.49 2.68 12.07
CA THR A 142 8.28 1.28 11.69
C THR A 142 7.89 1.16 10.23
N THR A 143 7.05 2.08 9.74
CA THR A 143 6.66 2.15 8.33
C THR A 143 7.85 2.49 7.44
N ARG A 144 8.72 3.42 7.87
CA ARG A 144 9.99 3.69 7.20
C ARG A 144 10.81 2.40 7.06
N VAL A 145 11.06 1.68 8.16
CA VAL A 145 11.86 0.45 8.13
C VAL A 145 11.24 -0.60 7.20
N ASN A 146 9.93 -0.76 7.22
CA ASN A 146 9.25 -1.75 6.39
C ASN A 146 9.31 -1.39 4.90
N LEU A 147 9.02 -0.14 4.53
CA LEU A 147 9.13 0.36 3.16
C LEU A 147 10.55 0.20 2.59
N PHE A 148 11.58 0.54 3.38
CA PHE A 148 12.98 0.34 2.97
C PHE A 148 13.30 -1.14 2.79
N ASN A 149 12.92 -2.01 3.73
CA ASN A 149 13.18 -3.44 3.63
C ASN A 149 12.51 -4.07 2.41
N ILE A 150 11.24 -3.76 2.16
CA ILE A 150 10.50 -4.27 1.00
C ILE A 150 11.13 -3.77 -0.30
N THR A 151 11.41 -2.47 -0.38
CA THR A 151 12.07 -1.83 -1.53
C THR A 151 13.43 -2.48 -1.80
N ASP A 152 14.26 -2.64 -0.78
CA ASP A 152 15.61 -3.18 -0.91
C ASP A 152 15.60 -4.66 -1.30
N THR A 153 14.63 -5.44 -0.82
CA THR A 153 14.42 -6.82 -1.28
C THR A 153 14.02 -6.86 -2.74
N ILE A 154 13.08 -6.01 -3.20
CA ILE A 154 12.73 -5.95 -4.63
C ILE A 154 13.95 -5.55 -5.45
N TYR A 155 14.70 -4.54 -5.01
CA TYR A 155 15.89 -4.06 -5.70
C TYR A 155 17.00 -5.12 -5.76
N LEU A 156 17.16 -5.93 -4.72
CA LEU A 156 18.11 -7.03 -4.67
C LEU A 156 17.84 -8.05 -5.78
N TYR A 157 16.57 -8.41 -6.01
CA TYR A 157 16.18 -9.43 -6.99
C TYR A 157 15.90 -8.86 -8.38
N PHE A 158 15.55 -7.58 -8.48
CA PHE A 158 15.23 -6.85 -9.72
C PHE A 158 16.01 -5.52 -9.84
N PRO A 159 17.35 -5.54 -9.85
CA PRO A 159 18.15 -4.31 -9.87
C PRO A 159 18.07 -3.54 -11.20
N ASN A 160 17.78 -4.25 -12.30
CA ASN A 160 17.76 -3.69 -13.65
C ASN A 160 16.36 -3.64 -14.26
N THR A 161 15.33 -4.08 -13.55
CA THR A 161 13.93 -4.04 -14.02
C THR A 161 13.26 -2.80 -13.42
N PRO A 162 12.73 -1.87 -14.23
CA PRO A 162 12.04 -0.70 -13.73
C PRO A 162 10.84 -1.07 -12.86
N VAL A 163 10.70 -0.41 -11.72
CA VAL A 163 9.55 -0.57 -10.82
C VAL A 163 8.78 0.74 -10.74
N PHE A 164 7.50 0.70 -11.08
CA PHE A 164 6.57 1.81 -10.97
C PHE A 164 5.65 1.55 -9.78
N GLN A 165 5.69 2.44 -8.80
CA GLN A 165 4.96 2.26 -7.54
C GLN A 165 3.86 3.31 -7.42
N THR A 166 2.78 2.93 -6.75
CA THR A 166 1.77 3.86 -6.24
C THR A 166 1.68 3.73 -4.72
N THR A 167 1.07 4.74 -4.11
CA THR A 167 0.77 4.74 -2.68
C THR A 167 -0.55 4.02 -2.43
N GLY A 168 -0.57 3.11 -1.47
CA GLY A 168 -1.76 2.51 -0.90
C GLY A 168 -2.22 3.30 0.33
N ASN A 169 -3.35 2.89 0.90
CA ASN A 169 -3.95 3.62 2.01
C ASN A 169 -3.34 3.24 3.38
N HIS A 170 -2.65 2.09 3.45
CA HIS A 170 -1.98 1.60 4.66
C HIS A 170 -0.62 2.25 4.96
N GLU A 171 -0.02 3.00 4.03
CA GLU A 171 1.28 3.65 4.27
C GLU A 171 1.20 4.87 5.20
N GLY A 172 0.03 5.48 5.33
CA GLY A 172 -0.18 6.62 6.22
C GLY A 172 -0.13 6.22 7.69
N VAL A 173 0.34 7.13 8.55
CA VAL A 173 0.25 6.98 10.01
C VAL A 173 -0.42 8.22 10.61
N PRO A 174 -1.69 8.14 11.07
CA PRO A 174 -2.55 6.93 11.06
C PRO A 174 -2.94 6.50 9.64
N MET A 175 -3.43 5.27 9.48
CA MET A 175 -3.91 4.74 8.19
C MET A 175 -4.89 5.72 7.53
N ASP A 176 -4.89 5.76 6.20
CA ASP A 176 -5.68 6.68 5.35
C ASP A 176 -5.33 8.17 5.49
N ALA A 177 -4.38 8.56 6.37
CA ALA A 177 -4.08 9.96 6.63
C ALA A 177 -3.19 10.60 5.55
N PHE A 178 -3.83 10.94 4.42
CA PHE A 178 -3.23 11.67 3.31
C PHE A 178 -3.82 13.07 3.19
N ALA A 179 -3.35 13.98 4.03
CA ALA A 179 -3.81 15.36 4.01
C ALA A 179 -3.43 16.07 2.69
N PRO A 180 -4.32 16.87 2.07
CA PRO A 180 -3.98 17.62 0.88
C PRO A 180 -3.04 18.78 1.21
N HIS A 181 -2.16 19.14 0.27
CA HIS A 181 -1.25 20.28 0.35
C HIS A 181 -1.91 21.63 0.67
N SER A 182 -3.23 21.74 0.49
CA SER A 182 -4.01 22.96 0.73
C SER A 182 -4.38 23.21 2.19
N ILE A 183 -4.15 22.27 3.12
CA ILE A 183 -4.44 22.52 4.54
C ILE A 183 -3.43 23.51 5.12
N SER A 184 -3.89 24.41 6.00
CA SER A 184 -3.03 25.47 6.58
C SER A 184 -1.91 24.94 7.48
N ASP A 185 -2.07 23.74 8.04
CA ASP A 185 -1.12 23.08 8.95
C ASP A 185 -0.40 21.90 8.26
N TYR A 186 -0.25 21.97 6.93
CA TYR A 186 0.31 20.89 6.12
C TYR A 186 1.72 20.53 6.61
N ASP A 187 2.58 21.50 6.86
CA ASP A 187 3.98 21.25 7.27
C ASP A 187 4.12 20.47 8.59
N ASN A 188 3.11 20.50 9.46
CA ASN A 188 3.13 19.78 10.74
C ASN A 188 2.32 18.46 10.71
N ARG A 189 1.29 18.35 9.85
CA ARG A 189 0.34 17.22 9.84
C ARG A 189 0.26 16.45 8.53
N GLY A 190 0.91 16.94 7.50
CA GLY A 190 0.96 16.28 6.21
C GLY A 190 1.82 15.02 6.25
N PRO A 191 1.69 14.15 5.25
CA PRO A 191 2.51 12.96 5.12
C PRO A 191 3.86 13.26 4.42
N GLN A 192 4.47 14.45 4.59
CA GLN A 192 5.74 14.79 3.92
C GLN A 192 6.88 13.84 4.30
N TRP A 193 6.86 13.33 5.53
CA TRP A 193 7.79 12.30 5.99
C TRP A 193 7.70 11.04 5.10
N LEU A 194 6.49 10.66 4.69
CA LEU A 194 6.22 9.50 3.85
C LEU A 194 6.63 9.76 2.40
N TYR A 195 6.31 10.94 1.86
CA TYR A 195 6.73 11.34 0.51
C TYR A 195 8.27 11.44 0.40
N THR A 196 8.94 11.86 1.48
CA THR A 196 10.41 11.83 1.57
C THR A 196 10.93 10.39 1.47
N ILE A 197 10.27 9.44 2.13
CA ILE A 197 10.62 8.01 2.04
C ILE A 197 10.39 7.49 0.61
N PHE A 198 9.23 7.77 -0.01
CA PHE A 198 8.95 7.38 -1.40
C PHE A 198 9.98 7.95 -2.37
N ASN A 199 10.37 9.20 -2.21
CA ASN A 199 11.42 9.80 -3.03
C ASN A 199 12.75 9.02 -2.88
N GLN A 200 13.13 8.66 -1.65
CA GLN A 200 14.34 7.87 -1.39
C GLN A 200 14.26 6.44 -1.95
N THR A 201 13.10 5.78 -1.88
CA THR A 201 12.94 4.39 -2.30
C THR A 201 12.68 4.25 -3.80
N TRP A 202 11.84 5.09 -4.38
CA TRP A 202 11.42 4.97 -5.79
C TRP A 202 12.50 5.45 -6.77
N THR A 203 13.37 6.37 -6.36
CA THR A 203 14.48 6.88 -7.21
C THR A 203 15.59 5.86 -7.45
N LYS A 204 15.50 4.67 -6.83
CA LYS A 204 16.30 3.50 -7.24
C LYS A 204 16.01 3.06 -8.67
N TRP A 205 14.79 3.28 -9.17
CA TRP A 205 14.37 2.93 -10.53
C TRP A 205 13.91 4.13 -11.37
N LEU A 206 13.42 5.19 -10.72
CA LEU A 206 12.84 6.34 -11.42
C LEU A 206 13.86 7.47 -11.62
N PRO A 207 13.78 8.21 -12.74
CA PRO A 207 14.65 9.35 -12.99
C PRO A 207 14.40 10.48 -12.00
N THR A 208 15.40 11.33 -11.78
CA THR A 208 15.29 12.47 -10.85
C THR A 208 14.20 13.48 -11.25
N SER A 209 13.79 13.51 -12.51
CA SER A 209 12.75 14.42 -13.02
C SER A 209 11.37 14.21 -12.39
N VAL A 210 11.07 13.02 -11.84
CA VAL A 210 9.77 12.76 -11.18
C VAL A 210 9.80 13.04 -9.68
N GLN A 211 10.96 13.34 -9.09
CA GLN A 211 11.10 13.58 -7.65
C GLN A 211 10.21 14.73 -7.16
N GLN A 212 10.09 15.80 -7.95
CA GLN A 212 9.29 16.97 -7.59
C GLN A 212 7.80 16.65 -7.45
N THR A 213 7.28 15.66 -8.18
CA THR A 213 5.87 15.27 -8.12
C THR A 213 5.58 14.17 -7.09
N ILE A 214 6.62 13.52 -6.57
CA ILE A 214 6.51 12.53 -5.48
C ILE A 214 6.42 13.26 -4.12
N MET A 215 7.13 14.39 -3.99
CA MET A 215 7.11 15.28 -2.81
C MET A 215 5.82 16.08 -2.72
#